data_AF-A0A959K1J3-F1
#
_entry.id   AF-A0A959K1J3-F1
#
_cell.length_a   1.000
_cell.length_b   1.000
_cell.length_c   1.000
_cell.angle_alpha   90.00
_cell.angle_beta   90.00
_cell.angle_gamma   90.00
#
_symmetry.space_group_name_H-M   'P 1'
#
loop_
_entity.id
_entity.type
_entity.pdbx_description
1 polymer ?
#
loop_
_entity_poly.entity_id
_entity_poly.type
_entity_poly.pdbx_seq_one_letter_code
_entity_poly.pdbx_strand_id
1 'polypeptide(L)'
;WLPISDGLPREPVNVLLEDPHYPDLLYAGTARGVFISQDRGEHWDLFGQNMPSTAVADLEILDKTSELIAATHGRGMYKLGLSPIYEMLEHKLDPAKNWLFPIAPTPRPWFNALGGEVDQRTTLKLDISFWLLAAQPVTLEAVDDKDQTVWEKKLEGSHGFNQYRWDLVMREVTSNLPYFIHYREYLGAGKYRMILVQGNQVIGEQPFTITKPESPYRTRD
;
A
#
# COMPACT_ATOMS: atom_id res chain seq x y z
N TRP A 1 -15.70 25.67 -21.63
CA TRP A 1 -15.59 24.48 -20.77
C TRP A 1 -14.92 23.39 -21.56
N LEU A 2 -13.86 22.78 -21.01
CA LEU A 2 -13.16 21.64 -21.60
C LEU A 2 -13.50 20.39 -20.77
N PRO A 3 -13.69 19.22 -21.40
CA PRO A 3 -13.88 17.98 -20.66
C PRO A 3 -12.59 17.61 -19.93
N ILE A 4 -12.72 17.19 -18.68
CA ILE A 4 -11.65 16.72 -17.79
C ILE A 4 -12.04 15.35 -17.20
N SER A 5 -12.55 14.47 -18.07
CA SER A 5 -13.14 13.20 -17.65
C SER A 5 -12.45 11.98 -18.27
N ASP A 6 -11.24 12.13 -18.81
CA ASP A 6 -10.56 10.98 -19.43
C ASP A 6 -10.13 9.97 -18.37
N GLY A 7 -10.36 8.69 -18.62
CA GLY A 7 -10.17 7.62 -17.63
C GLY A 7 -11.29 7.46 -16.60
N LEU A 8 -12.21 8.43 -16.43
CA LEU A 8 -13.37 8.25 -15.54
C LEU A 8 -14.46 7.37 -16.18
N PRO A 9 -15.10 6.49 -15.38
CA PRO A 9 -16.27 5.74 -15.85
C PRO A 9 -17.45 6.66 -16.16
N ARG A 10 -18.34 6.22 -17.07
CA ARG A 10 -19.58 6.92 -17.42
C ARG A 10 -20.65 6.75 -16.34
N GLU A 11 -20.39 7.29 -15.16
CA GLU A 11 -21.25 7.26 -13.98
C GLU A 11 -21.15 8.56 -13.19
N PRO A 12 -22.05 8.81 -12.21
CA PRO A 12 -21.98 10.01 -11.40
C PRO A 12 -20.69 10.09 -10.59
N VAL A 13 -20.07 11.27 -10.62
CA VAL A 13 -19.07 11.70 -9.64
C VAL A 13 -19.83 12.40 -8.52
N ASN A 14 -19.80 11.84 -7.32
CA ASN A 14 -20.53 12.36 -6.17
C ASN A 14 -19.78 13.48 -5.44
N VAL A 15 -18.44 13.41 -5.46
CA VAL A 15 -17.54 14.35 -4.78
C VAL A 15 -16.27 14.53 -5.60
N LEU A 16 -15.79 15.77 -5.67
CA LEU A 16 -14.52 16.16 -6.24
C LEU A 16 -13.76 16.98 -5.19
N LEU A 17 -12.54 16.59 -4.88
CA LEU A 17 -11.69 17.22 -3.87
C LEU A 17 -10.35 17.63 -4.50
N GLU A 18 -9.96 18.89 -4.33
CA GLU A 18 -8.63 19.39 -4.71
C GLU A 18 -7.69 19.23 -3.51
N ASP A 19 -6.45 18.80 -3.77
CA ASP A 19 -5.45 18.66 -2.74
C ASP A 19 -4.97 20.03 -2.22
N PRO A 20 -4.90 20.26 -0.90
CA PRO A 20 -4.51 21.55 -0.35
C PRO A 20 -3.03 21.89 -0.52
N HIS A 21 -2.17 20.89 -0.78
CA HIS A 21 -0.72 21.08 -0.94
C HIS A 21 -0.29 21.06 -2.40
N TYR A 22 -0.99 20.28 -3.24
CA TYR A 22 -0.66 20.09 -4.65
C TYR A 22 -1.86 20.41 -5.55
N PRO A 23 -2.00 21.65 -6.06
CA PRO A 23 -3.20 22.09 -6.80
C PRO A 23 -3.52 21.28 -8.07
N ASP A 24 -2.56 20.54 -8.60
CA ASP A 24 -2.76 19.69 -9.78
C ASP A 24 -3.30 18.29 -9.44
N LEU A 25 -3.32 17.96 -8.15
CA LEU A 25 -3.81 16.70 -7.61
C LEU A 25 -5.29 16.83 -7.25
N LEU A 26 -6.13 16.05 -7.94
CA LEU A 26 -7.56 16.00 -7.73
C LEU A 26 -8.00 14.58 -7.37
N TYR A 27 -9.03 14.47 -6.54
CA TYR A 27 -9.64 13.19 -6.16
C TYR A 27 -11.12 13.20 -6.48
N ALA A 28 -11.61 12.14 -7.12
CA ALA A 28 -13.02 12.00 -7.49
C ALA A 28 -13.63 10.75 -6.86
N GLY A 29 -14.69 10.93 -6.07
CA GLY A 29 -15.50 9.83 -5.53
C GLY A 29 -16.63 9.45 -6.48
N THR A 30 -16.65 8.19 -6.90
CA THR A 30 -17.60 7.64 -7.88
C THR A 30 -18.40 6.47 -7.30
N ALA A 31 -19.22 5.80 -8.12
CA ALA A 31 -19.92 4.57 -7.74
C ALA A 31 -18.97 3.36 -7.62
N ARG A 32 -17.78 3.43 -8.22
CA ARG A 32 -16.77 2.36 -8.25
C ARG A 32 -15.61 2.55 -7.29
N GLY A 33 -15.45 3.74 -6.73
CA GLY A 33 -14.42 4.04 -5.76
C GLY A 33 -13.85 5.44 -5.93
N VAL A 34 -12.64 5.62 -5.44
CA VAL A 34 -11.90 6.89 -5.54
C VAL A 34 -11.02 6.84 -6.77
N PHE A 35 -11.02 7.91 -7.55
CA PHE A 35 -10.08 8.16 -8.64
C PHE A 35 -9.17 9.32 -8.28
N ILE A 36 -7.96 9.32 -8.83
CA ILE A 36 -6.96 10.36 -8.67
C ILE A 36 -6.52 10.89 -10.03
N SER A 37 -6.34 12.20 -10.12
CA SER A 37 -5.72 12.88 -11.26
C SER A 37 -4.56 13.71 -10.75
N GLN A 38 -3.46 13.75 -11.51
CA GLN A 38 -2.25 14.50 -11.20
C GLN A 38 -2.00 15.67 -12.17
N ASP A 39 -2.95 15.91 -13.06
CA ASP A 39 -2.86 16.84 -14.18
C ASP A 39 -4.15 17.69 -14.31
N ARG A 40 -4.70 18.10 -13.17
CA ARG A 40 -5.93 18.92 -13.08
C ARG A 40 -7.15 18.32 -13.78
N GLY A 41 -7.25 16.99 -13.77
CA GLY A 41 -8.37 16.24 -14.30
C GLY A 41 -8.24 15.88 -15.78
N GLU A 42 -7.11 16.14 -16.43
CA GLU A 42 -6.91 15.69 -17.81
C GLU A 42 -7.00 14.16 -17.89
N HIS A 43 -6.36 13.43 -16.97
CA HIS A 43 -6.43 11.97 -16.87
C HIS A 43 -6.72 11.50 -15.44
N TRP A 44 -7.48 10.42 -15.33
CA TRP A 44 -7.89 9.83 -14.05
C TRP A 44 -7.56 8.35 -13.96
N ASP A 45 -6.97 7.97 -12.82
CA ASP A 45 -6.68 6.58 -12.47
C ASP A 45 -7.44 6.15 -11.23
N LEU A 46 -7.80 4.86 -11.14
CA LEU A 46 -8.40 4.32 -9.92
C LEU A 46 -7.38 4.40 -8.77
N PHE A 47 -7.76 5.03 -7.67
CA PHE A 47 -6.87 5.29 -6.55
C PHE A 47 -6.96 4.22 -5.46
N GLY A 48 -5.83 3.54 -5.25
CA GLY A 48 -5.69 2.48 -4.26
C GLY A 48 -6.13 1.11 -4.74
N GLN A 49 -5.59 0.07 -4.12
CA GLN A 49 -6.00 -1.32 -4.35
C GLN A 49 -6.77 -1.86 -3.14
N ASN A 50 -7.68 -2.82 -3.39
CA ASN A 50 -8.51 -3.50 -2.38
C ASN A 50 -9.60 -2.67 -1.71
N MET A 51 -9.88 -1.45 -2.17
CA MET A 51 -11.17 -0.82 -1.87
C MET A 51 -12.23 -1.55 -2.72
N PRO A 52 -13.30 -2.09 -2.11
CA PRO A 52 -14.35 -2.74 -2.88
C PRO A 52 -15.07 -1.71 -3.76
N SER A 53 -15.56 -2.14 -4.92
CA SER A 53 -16.42 -1.31 -5.78
C SER A 53 -17.66 -0.89 -5.00
N THR A 54 -17.66 0.35 -4.52
CA THR A 54 -18.72 0.92 -3.68
C THR A 54 -18.81 2.41 -3.90
N ALA A 55 -20.01 2.96 -3.77
CA ALA A 55 -20.23 4.38 -3.92
C ALA A 55 -19.52 5.17 -2.82
N VAL A 56 -18.70 6.13 -3.24
CA VAL A 56 -18.08 7.13 -2.38
C VAL A 56 -19.05 8.31 -2.28
N ALA A 57 -19.44 8.64 -1.06
CA ALA A 57 -20.34 9.74 -0.77
C ALA A 57 -19.56 11.04 -0.51
N ASP A 58 -18.40 10.95 0.14
CA ASP A 58 -17.60 12.10 0.53
C ASP A 58 -16.11 11.74 0.65
N LEU A 59 -15.26 12.76 0.55
CA LEU A 59 -13.80 12.68 0.63
C LEU A 59 -13.26 13.81 1.53
N GLU A 60 -12.31 13.49 2.40
CA GLU A 60 -11.62 14.49 3.24
C GLU A 60 -10.13 14.16 3.35
N ILE A 61 -9.27 15.17 3.29
CA ILE A 61 -7.83 15.01 3.49
C ILE A 61 -7.47 15.35 4.93
N LEU A 62 -6.85 14.40 5.62
CA LEU A 62 -6.24 14.61 6.93
C LEU A 62 -4.79 15.04 6.77
N ASP A 63 -4.57 16.36 6.68
CA ASP A 63 -3.24 16.95 6.42
C ASP A 63 -2.15 16.41 7.35
N LYS A 64 -2.46 16.30 8.65
CA LYS A 64 -1.48 15.87 9.68
C LYS A 64 -0.93 14.47 9.46
N THR A 65 -1.71 13.58 8.84
CA THR A 65 -1.31 12.19 8.58
C THR A 65 -1.10 11.92 7.11
N SER A 66 -1.36 12.89 6.22
CA SER A 66 -1.34 12.70 4.77
C SER A 66 -2.20 11.51 4.35
N GLU A 67 -3.44 11.46 4.87
CA GLU A 67 -4.40 10.40 4.58
C GLU A 67 -5.65 10.97 3.91
N LEU A 68 -6.09 10.36 2.82
CA LEU A 68 -7.40 10.59 2.23
C LEU A 68 -8.41 9.65 2.86
N ILE A 69 -9.46 10.21 3.45
CA ILE A 69 -10.57 9.48 4.03
C ILE A 69 -11.72 9.43 3.03
N ALA A 70 -12.16 8.23 2.70
CA ALA A 70 -13.30 8.01 1.82
C ALA A 70 -14.49 7.46 2.59
N ALA A 71 -15.56 8.26 2.66
CA ALA A 71 -16.84 7.83 3.23
C ALA A 71 -17.63 7.06 2.17
N THR A 72 -18.00 5.82 2.48
CA THR A 72 -18.68 4.94 1.52
C THR A 72 -20.10 4.61 1.92
N HIS A 73 -20.94 4.33 0.94
CA HIS A 73 -22.29 3.86 1.19
C HIS A 73 -22.29 2.37 1.61
N GLY A 74 -22.65 2.09 2.86
CA GLY A 74 -22.88 0.73 3.37
C GLY A 74 -21.62 -0.10 3.70
N ARG A 75 -20.40 0.48 3.60
CA ARG A 75 -19.13 -0.22 3.89
C ARG A 75 -18.21 0.54 4.85
N GLY A 76 -18.73 1.58 5.51
CA GLY A 76 -17.99 2.39 6.47
C GLY A 76 -17.06 3.40 5.80
N MET A 77 -15.87 3.60 6.37
CA MET A 77 -14.87 4.54 5.88
C MET A 77 -13.58 3.81 5.51
N TYR A 78 -12.93 4.28 4.46
CA TYR A 78 -11.63 3.79 4.00
C TYR A 78 -10.60 4.88 4.14
N LYS A 79 -9.34 4.48 4.33
CA LYS A 79 -8.19 5.39 4.37
C LYS A 79 -7.17 5.00 3.31
N LEU A 80 -6.70 6.00 2.59
CA LEU A 80 -5.70 5.89 1.53
C LEU A 80 -4.51 6.80 1.90
N GLY A 81 -3.30 6.26 1.91
CA GLY A 81 -2.10 7.04 2.23
C GLY A 81 -1.67 7.89 1.04
N LEU A 82 -1.44 9.18 1.26
CA LEU A 82 -1.02 10.16 0.24
C LEU A 82 0.50 10.39 0.25
N SER A 83 1.19 10.03 1.34
CA SER A 83 2.64 10.27 1.48
C SER A 83 3.47 9.83 0.27
N PRO A 84 3.27 8.62 -0.32
CA PRO A 84 4.05 8.22 -1.48
C PRO A 84 3.86 9.14 -2.71
N ILE A 85 2.63 9.65 -2.91
CA ILE A 85 2.34 10.58 -4.01
C ILE A 85 2.93 11.96 -3.71
N TYR A 86 2.83 12.42 -2.47
CA TYR A 86 3.44 13.69 -2.06
C TYR A 86 4.96 13.64 -2.25
N GLU A 87 5.61 12.55 -1.82
CA GLU A 87 7.05 12.34 -2.05
C GLU A 87 7.39 12.33 -3.54
N MET A 88 6.55 11.70 -4.38
CA MET A 88 6.72 11.70 -5.83
C MET A 88 6.74 13.11 -6.40
N LEU A 89 5.77 13.94 -6.00
CA LEU A 89 5.60 15.31 -6.48
C LEU A 89 6.68 16.24 -5.92
N GLU A 90 6.99 16.12 -4.63
CA GLU A 90 8.03 16.90 -3.94
C GLU A 90 9.40 16.67 -4.58
N HIS A 91 9.74 15.42 -4.88
CA HIS A 91 11.00 15.06 -5.52
C HIS A 91 10.99 15.19 -7.04
N LYS A 92 9.87 15.62 -7.64
CA LYS A 92 9.69 15.77 -9.09
C LYS A 92 10.14 14.52 -9.84
N LEU A 93 9.70 13.36 -9.34
CA LEU A 93 10.03 12.09 -9.96
C LEU A 93 9.52 12.06 -11.41
N ASP A 94 10.31 11.44 -12.28
CA ASP A 94 10.02 11.38 -13.71
C ASP A 94 8.69 10.62 -13.95
N PRO A 95 7.64 11.27 -14.47
CA PRO A 95 6.37 10.61 -14.74
C PRO A 95 6.46 9.57 -15.86
N ALA A 96 7.56 9.55 -16.63
CA ALA A 96 7.84 8.58 -17.68
C ALA A 96 8.63 7.36 -17.18
N LYS A 97 8.66 7.11 -15.87
CA LYS A 97 9.34 5.96 -15.25
C LYS A 97 8.45 5.24 -14.24
N ASN A 98 8.65 3.92 -14.11
CA ASN A 98 8.13 3.15 -12.98
C ASN A 98 8.91 3.48 -11.70
N TRP A 99 8.21 3.53 -10.57
CA TRP A 99 8.81 3.87 -9.28
C TRP A 99 8.40 2.90 -8.19
N LEU A 100 9.35 2.52 -7.34
CA LEU A 100 9.07 1.92 -6.05
C LEU A 100 9.34 2.98 -4.98
N PHE A 101 8.32 3.30 -4.18
CA PHE A 101 8.41 4.37 -3.19
C PHE A 101 9.16 3.92 -1.93
N PRO A 102 9.80 4.85 -1.19
CA PRO A 102 10.42 4.56 0.09
C PRO A 102 9.47 3.80 1.02
N ILE A 103 10.03 2.84 1.75
CA ILE A 103 9.27 1.97 2.65
C ILE A 103 9.61 2.32 4.08
N ALA A 104 8.59 2.69 4.86
CA ALA A 104 8.77 3.05 6.26
C ALA A 104 9.22 1.84 7.10
N PRO A 105 10.13 2.03 8.09
CA PRO A 105 10.47 0.99 9.04
C PRO A 105 9.24 0.44 9.76
N THR A 106 9.10 -0.88 9.84
CA THR A 106 7.93 -1.53 10.43
C THR A 106 8.35 -2.51 11.51
N PRO A 107 7.75 -2.47 12.71
CA PRO A 107 8.06 -3.44 13.75
C PRO A 107 7.56 -4.82 13.38
N ARG A 108 8.38 -5.82 13.69
CA ARG A 108 7.94 -7.21 13.69
C ARG A 108 6.82 -7.37 14.73
N PRO A 109 5.77 -8.18 14.47
CA PRO A 109 4.77 -8.45 15.48
C PRO A 109 5.40 -9.15 16.69
N TRP A 110 4.80 -8.94 17.86
CA TRP A 110 5.24 -9.52 19.11
C TRP A 110 4.74 -10.96 19.26
N PHE A 111 5.59 -11.81 19.82
CA PHE A 111 5.29 -13.22 20.08
C PHE A 111 5.31 -13.48 21.58
N ASN A 112 4.34 -14.25 22.06
CA ASN A 112 4.31 -14.64 23.46
C ASN A 112 5.44 -15.61 23.81
N ALA A 113 5.98 -15.47 25.03
CA ALA A 113 7.12 -16.27 25.49
C ALA A 113 6.77 -17.74 25.78
N LEU A 114 5.48 -18.04 25.98
CA LEU A 114 5.01 -19.35 26.47
C LEU A 114 4.52 -20.28 25.35
N GLY A 115 4.19 -19.77 24.17
CA GLY A 115 3.65 -20.56 23.06
C GLY A 115 4.12 -20.14 21.67
N GLY A 116 4.89 -19.05 21.54
CA GLY A 116 5.32 -18.52 20.25
C GLY A 116 4.16 -18.02 19.39
N GLU A 117 2.99 -17.75 19.98
CA GLU A 117 1.85 -17.22 19.25
C GLU A 117 2.00 -15.70 19.07
N VAL A 118 1.56 -15.22 17.92
CA VAL A 118 1.58 -13.80 17.59
C VAL A 118 0.46 -13.05 18.31
N ASP A 119 0.78 -11.92 18.94
CA ASP A 119 -0.24 -10.99 19.39
C ASP A 119 -0.74 -10.18 18.20
N GLN A 120 -1.92 -10.53 17.69
CA GLN A 120 -2.49 -9.89 16.51
C GLN A 120 -2.67 -8.37 16.65
N ARG A 121 -2.77 -7.84 17.88
CA ARG A 121 -2.88 -6.39 18.12
C ARG A 121 -1.59 -5.64 17.77
N THR A 122 -0.47 -6.36 17.73
CA THR A 122 0.85 -5.83 17.36
C THR A 122 1.18 -6.04 15.88
N THR A 123 0.28 -6.70 15.13
CA THR A 123 0.49 -6.95 13.69
C THR A 123 0.17 -5.70 12.89
N LEU A 124 1.23 -5.04 12.40
CA LEU A 124 1.13 -3.96 11.43
C LEU A 124 1.37 -4.50 10.02
N LYS A 125 0.74 -3.86 9.03
CA LYS A 125 0.98 -4.16 7.63
C LYS A 125 2.01 -3.18 7.07
N LEU A 126 3.02 -3.72 6.40
CA LEU A 126 3.97 -2.96 5.61
C LEU A 126 3.27 -2.48 4.34
N ASP A 127 3.16 -1.16 4.17
CA ASP A 127 2.63 -0.55 2.96
C ASP A 127 3.74 -0.46 1.90
N ILE A 128 3.61 -1.26 0.84
CA ILE A 128 4.51 -1.23 -0.32
C ILE A 128 3.77 -0.50 -1.43
N SER A 129 4.25 0.68 -1.79
CA SER A 129 3.61 1.52 -2.80
C SER A 129 4.52 1.67 -4.02
N PHE A 130 3.94 1.65 -5.22
CA PHE A 130 4.68 1.79 -6.47
C PHE A 130 3.84 2.42 -7.58
N TRP A 131 4.51 3.05 -8.55
CA TRP A 131 3.92 3.65 -9.73
C TRP A 131 4.24 2.84 -10.99
N LEU A 132 3.23 2.58 -11.82
CA LEU A 132 3.39 1.89 -13.10
C LEU A 132 2.89 2.74 -14.28
N LEU A 133 3.68 2.80 -15.34
CA LEU A 133 3.33 3.47 -16.60
C LEU A 133 2.30 2.74 -17.45
N ALA A 134 2.01 1.48 -17.12
CA ALA A 134 1.05 0.65 -17.81
C ALA A 134 0.56 -0.46 -16.87
N ALA A 135 -0.68 -0.90 -17.06
CA ALA A 135 -1.18 -2.08 -16.37
C ALA A 135 -0.42 -3.33 -16.84
N GLN A 136 0.15 -4.08 -15.91
CA GLN A 136 1.02 -5.23 -16.21
C GLN A 136 1.25 -6.12 -14.97
N PRO A 137 1.55 -7.42 -15.17
CA PRO A 137 1.95 -8.29 -14.09
C PRO A 137 3.33 -7.88 -13.54
N VAL A 138 3.43 -7.79 -12.22
CA VAL A 138 4.65 -7.46 -11.49
C VAL A 138 4.87 -8.43 -10.34
N THR A 139 6.13 -8.58 -9.94
CA THR A 139 6.51 -9.38 -8.76
C THR A 139 7.21 -8.47 -7.75
N LEU A 140 6.73 -8.50 -6.51
CA LEU A 140 7.42 -7.92 -5.36
C LEU A 140 8.30 -9.00 -4.73
N GLU A 141 9.56 -8.70 -4.51
CA GLU A 141 10.52 -9.60 -3.88
C GLU A 141 11.19 -8.92 -2.70
N ALA A 142 11.19 -9.58 -1.54
CA ALA A 142 11.99 -9.16 -0.39
C ALA A 142 13.29 -9.96 -0.40
N VAL A 143 14.42 -9.26 -0.38
CA VAL A 143 15.76 -9.82 -0.44
C VAL A 143 16.54 -9.44 0.82
N ASP A 144 17.25 -10.40 1.41
CA ASP A 144 18.08 -10.17 2.60
C ASP A 144 19.46 -9.59 2.26
N ASP A 145 20.26 -9.31 3.30
CA ASP A 145 21.63 -8.81 3.17
C ASP A 145 22.60 -9.79 2.47
N LYS A 146 22.17 -11.02 2.16
CA LYS A 146 22.94 -12.06 1.46
C LYS A 146 22.46 -12.29 0.02
N ASP A 147 21.65 -11.38 -0.51
CA ASP A 147 21.04 -11.48 -1.84
C ASP A 147 20.10 -12.70 -1.99
N GLN A 148 19.52 -13.20 -0.89
CA GLN A 148 18.55 -14.29 -0.94
C GLN A 148 17.12 -13.75 -0.90
N THR A 149 16.29 -14.19 -1.85
CA THR A 149 14.85 -13.90 -1.85
C THR A 149 14.18 -14.66 -0.71
N VAL A 150 13.68 -13.92 0.29
CA VAL A 150 13.00 -14.48 1.48
C VAL A 150 11.48 -14.48 1.34
N TRP A 151 10.95 -13.68 0.41
CA TRP A 151 9.53 -13.61 0.12
C TRP A 151 9.30 -13.08 -1.29
N GLU A 152 8.27 -13.60 -1.97
CA GLU A 152 7.82 -13.11 -3.26
C GLU A 152 6.29 -12.99 -3.32
N LYS A 153 5.81 -12.05 -4.11
CA LYS A 153 4.38 -11.89 -4.39
C LYS A 153 4.15 -11.40 -5.81
N LYS A 154 3.45 -12.21 -6.59
CA LYS A 154 2.95 -11.85 -7.92
C LYS A 154 1.64 -11.09 -7.80
N LEU A 155 1.53 -10.00 -8.54
CA LEU A 155 0.40 -9.09 -8.56
C LEU A 155 0.09 -8.66 -10.00
N GLU A 156 -1.18 -8.44 -10.28
CA GLU A 156 -1.60 -7.71 -11.48
C GLU A 156 -1.58 -6.22 -11.14
N GLY A 157 -0.59 -5.49 -11.65
CA GLY A 157 -0.46 -4.05 -11.45
C GLY A 157 -1.37 -3.27 -12.38
N SER A 158 -2.00 -2.22 -11.87
CA SER A 158 -2.77 -1.25 -12.64
C SER A 158 -1.86 -0.11 -13.13
N HIS A 159 -2.30 0.61 -14.16
CA HIS A 159 -1.71 1.90 -14.49
C HIS A 159 -1.79 2.85 -13.28
N GLY A 160 -0.76 3.67 -13.10
CA GLY A 160 -0.68 4.66 -12.05
C GLY A 160 -0.28 4.09 -10.69
N PHE A 161 -0.96 4.56 -9.64
CA PHE A 161 -0.60 4.25 -8.25
C PHE A 161 -1.10 2.87 -7.80
N ASN A 162 -0.20 2.08 -7.24
CA ASN A 162 -0.47 0.75 -6.72
C ASN A 162 0.03 0.64 -5.28
N GLN A 163 -0.72 -0.06 -4.43
CA GLN A 163 -0.34 -0.31 -3.04
C GLN A 163 -0.65 -1.75 -2.64
N TYR A 164 0.35 -2.43 -2.10
CA TYR A 164 0.21 -3.76 -1.50
C TYR A 164 0.52 -3.69 0.00
N ARG A 165 -0.34 -4.32 0.81
CA ARG A 165 -0.20 -4.35 2.28
C ARG A 165 0.22 -5.75 2.74
N TRP A 166 1.46 -5.88 3.19
CA TRP A 166 2.02 -7.17 3.62
C TRP A 166 2.05 -7.26 5.15
N ASP A 167 1.56 -8.37 5.71
CA ASP A 167 1.58 -8.68 7.15
C ASP A 167 2.92 -9.29 7.62
N LEU A 168 3.96 -9.22 6.79
CA LEU A 168 5.29 -9.80 7.02
C LEU A 168 5.30 -11.34 7.09
N VAL A 169 4.20 -12.01 6.71
CA VAL A 169 4.14 -13.47 6.67
C VAL A 169 4.89 -13.98 5.43
N MET A 170 5.92 -14.79 5.66
CA MET A 170 6.72 -15.43 4.62
C MET A 170 6.08 -16.72 4.13
N ARG A 171 5.59 -17.56 5.05
CA ARG A 171 4.91 -18.81 4.74
C ARG A 171 3.94 -19.22 5.85
N GLU A 172 2.91 -19.96 5.47
CA GLU A 172 2.01 -20.63 6.39
C GLU A 172 2.40 -22.11 6.50
N VAL A 173 2.59 -22.60 7.72
CA VAL A 173 2.93 -23.99 8.02
C VAL A 173 1.67 -24.72 8.43
N THR A 174 1.44 -25.88 7.82
CA THR A 174 0.31 -26.78 8.12
C THR A 174 0.84 -28.14 8.58
N SER A 175 0.20 -28.77 9.56
CA SER A 175 0.52 -30.13 10.00
C SER A 175 -0.76 -30.91 10.35
N ASN A 176 -0.69 -32.23 10.16
CA ASN A 176 -1.76 -33.16 10.52
C ASN A 176 -1.65 -33.68 11.96
N LEU A 177 -0.70 -33.15 12.75
CA LEU A 177 -0.57 -33.54 14.16
C LEU A 177 -1.78 -33.06 14.98
N PRO A 178 -2.29 -33.88 15.91
CA PRO A 178 -3.30 -33.41 16.85
C PRO A 178 -2.72 -32.23 17.64
N TYR A 179 -3.53 -31.18 17.83
CA TYR A 179 -3.17 -29.91 18.49
C TYR A 179 -2.21 -28.99 17.72
N PHE A 180 -1.95 -29.23 16.44
CA PHE A 180 -1.27 -28.24 15.61
C PHE A 180 -2.14 -27.01 15.36
N ILE A 181 -1.61 -25.84 15.68
CA ILE A 181 -2.22 -24.55 15.35
C ILE A 181 -1.49 -24.01 14.12
N HIS A 182 -2.20 -23.45 13.15
CA HIS A 182 -1.57 -22.86 11.95
C HIS A 182 -0.49 -21.85 12.35
N TYR A 183 0.78 -22.16 12.05
CA TYR A 183 1.87 -21.24 12.31
C TYR A 183 2.15 -20.41 11.07
N ARG A 184 2.13 -19.10 11.25
CA ARG A 184 2.65 -18.14 10.28
C ARG A 184 4.09 -17.84 10.63
N GLU A 185 4.97 -18.03 9.67
CA GLU A 185 6.35 -17.58 9.82
C GLU A 185 6.48 -16.15 9.34
N TYR A 186 6.86 -15.28 10.27
CA TYR A 186 7.03 -13.86 10.00
C TYR A 186 8.48 -13.53 9.70
N LEU A 187 8.70 -12.56 8.82
CA LEU A 187 10.00 -12.00 8.51
C LEU A 187 10.73 -11.56 9.80
N GLY A 188 12.01 -11.92 9.92
CA GLY A 188 12.84 -11.58 11.07
C GLY A 188 13.17 -10.08 11.13
N ALA A 189 13.52 -9.58 12.31
CA ALA A 189 14.05 -8.22 12.43
C ALA A 189 15.42 -8.13 11.73
N GLY A 190 15.62 -7.07 10.94
CA GLY A 190 16.80 -6.95 10.07
C GLY A 190 16.63 -5.88 8.99
N LYS A 191 17.65 -5.75 8.16
CA LYS A 191 17.63 -4.93 6.94
C LYS A 191 17.34 -5.83 5.75
N TYR A 192 16.56 -5.29 4.83
CA TYR A 192 16.12 -5.98 3.63
C TYR A 192 16.00 -4.97 2.49
N ARG A 193 15.89 -5.48 1.28
CA ARG A 193 15.58 -4.69 0.10
C ARG A 193 14.31 -5.24 -0.53
N MET A 194 13.40 -4.33 -0.87
CA MET A 194 12.22 -4.63 -1.66
C MET A 194 12.57 -4.36 -3.11
N ILE A 195 12.36 -5.35 -3.96
CA ILE A 195 12.62 -5.29 -5.40
C ILE A 195 11.28 -5.42 -6.10
N LEU A 196 11.02 -4.51 -7.03
CA LEU A 196 9.90 -4.57 -7.95
C LEU A 196 10.40 -5.08 -9.29
N VAL A 197 9.92 -6.24 -9.71
CA VAL A 197 10.34 -6.95 -10.92
C VAL A 197 9.20 -6.98 -11.93
N GLN A 198 9.54 -6.66 -13.18
CA GLN A 198 8.68 -6.82 -14.34
C GLN A 198 9.29 -7.88 -15.26
N GLY A 199 8.66 -9.06 -15.35
CA GLY A 199 9.22 -10.19 -16.09
C GLY A 199 10.57 -10.60 -15.50
N ASN A 200 11.66 -10.27 -16.19
CA ASN A 200 13.04 -10.52 -15.74
C ASN A 200 13.83 -9.22 -15.44
N GLN A 201 13.18 -8.07 -15.48
CA GLN A 201 13.82 -6.77 -15.29
C GLN A 201 13.43 -6.17 -13.93
N VAL A 202 14.44 -5.71 -13.18
CA VAL A 202 14.23 -4.90 -11.98
C VAL A 202 13.83 -3.48 -12.43
N ILE A 203 12.65 -3.05 -12.00
CA ILE A 203 12.10 -1.72 -12.32
C ILE A 203 12.09 -0.78 -11.11
N GLY A 204 12.33 -1.29 -9.91
CA GLY A 204 12.50 -0.49 -8.70
C GLY A 204 13.15 -1.28 -7.57
N GLU A 205 13.88 -0.59 -6.71
CA GLU A 205 14.55 -1.17 -5.54
C GLU A 205 14.55 -0.15 -4.39
N GLN A 206 14.13 -0.59 -3.21
CA GLN A 206 14.09 0.25 -2.01
C GLN A 206 14.55 -0.53 -0.76
N PRO A 207 15.45 0.04 0.06
CA PRO A 207 15.78 -0.57 1.34
C PRO A 207 14.61 -0.42 2.31
N PHE A 208 14.43 -1.40 3.19
CA PHE A 208 13.51 -1.31 4.32
C PHE A 208 14.08 -2.03 5.54
N THR A 209 13.56 -1.68 6.72
CA THR A 209 14.04 -2.26 7.99
C THR A 209 12.86 -2.79 8.78
N ILE A 210 13.00 -4.03 9.25
CA ILE A 210 12.10 -4.62 10.23
C ILE A 210 12.71 -4.46 11.61
N THR A 211 12.06 -3.69 12.48
CA THR A 211 12.55 -3.44 13.84
C THR A 211 12.15 -4.57 14.78
N LYS A 212 12.83 -4.65 15.93
CA LYS A 212 12.52 -5.65 16.96
C LYS A 212 11.08 -5.45 17.47
N PRO A 213 10.38 -6.54 17.85
CA PRO A 213 9.04 -6.42 18.40
C PRO A 213 9.06 -5.70 19.75
N GLU A 214 8.08 -4.83 19.96
CA GLU A 214 7.84 -4.20 21.25
C GLU A 214 6.74 -4.94 22.02
N SER A 215 6.96 -5.17 23.31
CA SER A 215 5.93 -5.81 24.15
C SER A 215 4.75 -4.85 24.34
N PRO A 216 3.51 -5.26 24.01
CA PRO A 216 2.33 -4.46 24.32
C PRO A 216 2.04 -4.42 25.82
N TYR A 217 2.64 -5.34 26.59
CA TYR A 217 2.55 -5.37 28.03
C TYR A 217 3.68 -4.51 28.60
N ARG A 218 3.32 -3.31 29.06
CA ARG A 218 4.18 -2.49 29.91
C ARG A 218 4.40 -3.24 31.22
N THR A 219 5.64 -3.57 31.57
CA THR A 219 5.97 -3.79 32.97
C THR A 219 5.77 -2.45 33.67
N ARG A 220 4.95 -2.41 34.72
CA ARG A 220 4.99 -1.29 35.66
C ARG A 220 6.35 -1.41 36.35
N ASP A 221 7.28 -0.57 35.95
CA ASP A 221 8.49 -0.30 36.73
C ASP A 221 8.13 0.54 37.98
#